data_AF-A0A2V9CW78-F1
#
_entry.id   AF-A0A2V9CW78-F1
#
_cell.length_a   1.000
_cell.length_b   1.000
_cell.length_c   1.000
_cell.angle_alpha   90.00
_cell.angle_beta   90.00
_cell.angle_gamma   90.00
#
_symmetry.space_group_name_H-M   'P 1'
#
loop_
_entity.id
_entity.type
_entity.pdbx_description
1 polymer ?
#
loop_
_entity_poly.entity_id
_entity_poly.type
_entity_poly.pdbx_seq_one_letter_code
_entity_poly.pdbx_strand_id
1 'polypeptide(L)'
;MPLPSDFDRKQGKLDDLVFPLGDHRDRWRAACVKIGAAWFECRECGARCEGRLCPRHGKRSVKGMRYVGPVLRHCRHTAIRNMSDAGLEERRIMDISGHVTRSMFDRYNIGKSEDVEEARRAIEQFHRAAQRRKSRGKK
;
A
#
# COMPACT_ATOMS: atom_id res chain seq x y z
N MET A 1 17.03 -3.62 -11.37
CA MET A 1 17.55 -4.76 -10.58
C MET A 1 17.27 -6.02 -11.39
N PRO A 2 18.29 -6.73 -11.91
CA PRO A 2 18.07 -7.97 -12.63
C PRO A 2 17.53 -9.02 -11.66
N LEU A 3 16.50 -9.76 -12.10
CA LEU A 3 15.98 -10.89 -11.32
C LEU A 3 17.06 -11.97 -11.25
N PRO A 4 17.21 -12.65 -10.10
CA PRO A 4 18.09 -13.79 -9.97
C PRO A 4 17.81 -14.85 -11.05
N SER A 5 18.85 -15.45 -11.61
CA SER A 5 18.74 -16.43 -12.71
C SER A 5 18.01 -17.72 -12.30
N ASP A 6 17.93 -17.99 -11.00
CA ASP A 6 17.26 -19.11 -10.35
C ASP A 6 15.80 -18.81 -9.98
N PHE A 7 15.29 -17.61 -10.29
CA PHE A 7 13.91 -17.25 -9.98
C PHE A 7 12.93 -18.06 -10.85
N ASP A 8 12.23 -19.00 -10.22
CA ASP A 8 11.25 -19.86 -10.90
C ASP A 8 10.06 -19.02 -11.40
N ARG A 9 9.87 -19.03 -12.72
CA ARG A 9 8.78 -18.33 -13.42
C ARG A 9 7.57 -19.23 -13.66
N LYS A 10 7.64 -20.51 -13.30
CA LYS A 10 6.53 -21.44 -13.49
C LYS A 10 5.35 -21.02 -12.62
N GLN A 11 4.16 -21.12 -13.19
CA GLN A 11 2.94 -20.91 -12.44
C GLN A 11 2.84 -21.98 -11.35
N GLY A 12 2.80 -21.55 -10.08
CA GLY A 12 2.69 -22.46 -8.94
C GLY A 12 1.48 -23.39 -9.10
N LYS A 13 1.59 -24.63 -8.61
CA LYS A 13 0.47 -25.58 -8.65
C LYS A 13 -0.66 -25.06 -7.77
N LEU A 14 -1.90 -25.35 -8.14
CA LEU A 14 -3.10 -24.83 -7.45
C LEU A 14 -3.12 -25.15 -5.95
N ASP A 15 -2.53 -26.29 -5.58
CA ASP A 15 -2.51 -26.83 -4.21
C ASP A 15 -1.17 -26.60 -3.49
N ASP A 16 -0.17 -26.07 -4.19
CA ASP A 16 1.09 -25.70 -3.57
C ASP A 16 0.89 -24.42 -2.78
N LEU A 17 0.91 -24.53 -1.45
CA LEU A 17 1.07 -23.38 -0.57
C LEU A 17 2.43 -22.74 -0.85
N VAL A 18 2.45 -21.75 -1.75
CA VAL A 18 3.64 -20.92 -2.05
C VAL A 18 4.19 -20.29 -0.77
N PHE A 19 3.32 -20.06 0.23
CA PHE A 19 3.68 -19.60 1.56
C PHE A 19 2.85 -20.33 2.62
N PRO A 20 3.44 -20.77 3.76
CA PRO A 20 2.69 -21.35 4.86
C PRO A 20 1.71 -20.30 5.44
N LEU A 21 0.41 -20.55 5.27
CA LEU A 21 -0.66 -19.70 5.78
C LEU A 21 -0.71 -19.80 7.32
N GLY A 22 -0.04 -18.87 8.00
CA GLY A 22 -0.13 -18.75 9.46
C GLY A 22 0.91 -17.88 10.17
N ASP A 23 2.07 -17.61 9.55
CA ASP A 23 3.23 -17.07 10.30
C ASP A 23 3.69 -15.67 9.83
N HIS A 24 3.50 -15.34 8.55
CA HIS A 24 4.10 -14.15 7.94
C HIS A 24 3.57 -12.82 8.48
N ARG A 25 2.28 -12.75 8.84
CA ARG A 25 1.68 -11.52 9.38
C ARG A 25 2.26 -11.17 10.74
N ASP A 26 2.45 -12.16 11.59
CA ASP A 26 2.97 -11.96 12.95
C ASP A 26 4.48 -11.75 12.94
N ARG A 27 5.22 -12.44 12.06
CA ARG A 27 6.63 -12.12 11.77
C ARG A 27 6.81 -10.70 11.24
N TRP A 28 5.97 -10.26 10.30
CA TRP A 28 6.00 -8.89 9.78
C TRP A 28 5.77 -7.87 10.88
N ARG A 29 4.74 -8.07 11.72
CA ARG A 29 4.46 -7.18 12.86
C ARG A 29 5.63 -7.12 13.82
N ALA A 30 6.20 -8.28 14.17
CA ALA A 30 7.36 -8.37 15.04
C ALA A 30 8.57 -7.63 14.44
N ALA A 31 8.83 -7.80 13.15
CA ALA A 31 9.89 -7.07 12.45
C ALA A 31 9.65 -5.56 12.49
N CYS A 32 8.44 -5.10 12.15
CA CYS A 32 8.08 -3.67 12.19
C CYS A 32 8.23 -3.07 13.60
N VAL A 33 7.87 -3.81 14.65
CA VAL A 33 8.06 -3.36 16.04
C VAL A 33 9.54 -3.28 16.37
N LYS A 34 10.33 -4.28 15.97
CA LYS A 34 11.77 -4.33 16.23
C LYS A 34 12.54 -3.18 15.57
N ILE A 35 12.12 -2.73 14.38
CA ILE A 35 12.72 -1.59 13.69
C ILE A 35 12.12 -0.24 14.10
N GLY A 36 11.17 -0.22 15.05
CA GLY A 36 10.50 1.01 15.51
C GLY A 36 9.45 1.59 14.55
N ALA A 37 9.13 0.88 13.46
CA ALA A 37 8.11 1.31 12.48
C ALA A 37 6.67 0.99 12.95
N ALA A 38 6.51 0.24 14.04
CA ALA A 38 5.21 -0.12 14.60
C ALA A 38 5.25 -0.28 16.11
N TRP A 39 4.09 -0.25 16.75
CA TRP A 39 3.92 -0.55 18.18
C TRP A 39 2.59 -1.22 18.43
N PHE A 40 2.43 -1.82 19.61
CA PHE A 40 1.14 -2.25 20.11
C PHE A 40 0.54 -1.16 21.00
N GLU A 41 -0.76 -0.98 20.91
CA GLU A 41 -1.49 -0.02 21.71
C GLU A 41 -2.56 -0.73 22.52
N CYS A 42 -2.57 -0.46 23.83
CA CYS A 42 -3.60 -0.99 24.71
C CYS A 42 -4.94 -0.33 24.43
N ARG A 43 -6.00 -1.11 24.21
CA ARG A 43 -7.34 -0.57 23.95
C ARG A 43 -7.99 0.09 25.16
N GLU A 44 -7.50 -0.19 26.37
CA GLU A 44 -8.07 0.36 27.61
C GLU A 44 -7.37 1.64 28.05
N CYS A 45 -6.02 1.68 28.06
CA CYS A 45 -5.27 2.87 28.48
C CYS A 45 -4.63 3.67 27.34
N GLY A 46 -4.69 3.21 26.09
CA GLY A 46 -4.04 3.88 24.94
C GLY A 46 -2.51 3.87 24.98
N ALA A 47 -1.89 3.20 25.97
CA ALA A 47 -0.45 3.19 26.13
C ALA A 47 0.22 2.43 24.97
N ARG A 48 1.36 2.97 24.52
CA ARG A 48 2.27 2.28 23.60
C ARG A 48 3.00 1.18 24.36
N CYS A 49 2.98 -0.03 23.83
CA CYS A 49 3.57 -1.21 24.41
C CYS A 49 4.48 -1.88 23.38
N GLU A 50 5.63 -2.37 23.83
CA GLU A 50 6.59 -3.10 22.99
C GLU A 50 6.11 -4.52 22.63
N GLY A 51 5.07 -5.01 23.34
CA GLY A 51 4.54 -6.36 23.13
C GLY A 51 3.03 -6.45 23.29
N ARG A 52 2.54 -7.69 23.26
CA ARG A 52 1.10 -8.02 23.39
C ARG A 52 0.58 -7.92 24.84
N LEU A 53 1.41 -7.44 25.77
CA LEU A 53 1.10 -7.35 27.20
C LEU A 53 1.23 -5.89 27.64
N CYS A 54 0.18 -5.39 28.29
CA CYS A 54 0.21 -4.07 28.89
C CYS A 54 0.83 -4.20 30.29
N PRO A 55 1.88 -3.43 30.64
CA PRO A 55 2.45 -3.46 31.99
C PRO A 55 1.45 -3.04 33.08
N ARG A 56 0.41 -2.26 32.72
CA ARG A 56 -0.60 -1.74 33.67
C ARG A 56 -1.77 -2.70 33.93
N HIS A 57 -2.15 -3.53 32.95
CA HIS A 57 -3.39 -4.33 33.00
C HIS A 57 -3.18 -5.85 32.96
N GLY A 58 -1.92 -6.33 32.84
CA GLY A 58 -1.60 -7.75 32.95
C GLY A 58 -2.23 -8.66 31.88
N LYS A 59 -2.10 -9.98 32.07
CA LYS A 59 -2.48 -11.06 31.11
C LYS A 59 -3.99 -11.24 30.87
N ARG A 60 -4.88 -10.48 31.54
CA ARG A 60 -6.34 -10.66 31.40
C ARG A 60 -6.84 -9.93 30.16
N SER A 61 -7.36 -10.71 29.22
CA SER A 61 -7.93 -10.24 27.97
C SER A 61 -9.29 -9.61 28.20
N VAL A 62 -9.34 -8.30 28.38
CA VAL A 62 -10.54 -7.55 28.01
C VAL A 62 -10.20 -6.82 26.70
N LYS A 63 -10.52 -7.49 25.58
CA LYS A 63 -10.41 -7.01 24.18
C LYS A 63 -9.02 -6.72 23.58
N GLY A 64 -7.92 -7.19 24.16
CA GLY A 64 -6.64 -7.37 23.43
C GLY A 64 -5.93 -6.10 22.91
N MET A 65 -4.72 -6.28 22.38
CA MET A 65 -3.87 -5.20 21.85
C MET A 65 -4.21 -4.83 20.42
N ARG A 66 -4.11 -3.54 20.07
CA ARG A 66 -4.18 -3.05 18.68
C ARG A 66 -2.77 -2.91 18.12
N TYR A 67 -2.49 -3.55 16.98
CA TYR A 67 -1.27 -3.27 16.23
C TYR A 67 -1.43 -1.96 15.46
N VAL A 68 -0.49 -1.03 15.66
CA VAL A 68 -0.42 0.25 14.94
C VAL A 68 0.89 0.26 14.15
N GLY A 69 0.78 0.25 12.83
CA GLY A 69 1.93 0.23 11.93
C GLY A 69 1.58 -0.34 10.56
N PRO A 70 2.59 -0.52 9.70
CA PRO A 70 2.41 -1.03 8.35
C PRO A 70 1.78 -2.42 8.35
N VAL A 71 0.66 -2.59 7.67
CA VAL A 71 0.04 -3.91 7.51
C VAL A 71 0.53 -4.52 6.20
N LEU A 72 1.08 -5.72 6.25
CA LEU A 72 1.70 -6.41 5.10
C LEU A 72 0.84 -6.39 3.82
N ARG A 73 -0.47 -6.65 3.91
CA ARG A 73 -1.37 -6.61 2.74
C ARG A 73 -1.47 -5.22 2.09
N HIS A 74 -1.30 -4.15 2.86
CA HIS A 74 -1.38 -2.78 2.37
C HIS A 74 -0.10 -2.36 1.63
N CYS A 75 1.02 -3.05 1.84
CA CYS A 75 2.26 -2.77 1.12
C CYS A 75 2.08 -2.89 -0.40
N ARG A 76 1.29 -3.86 -0.89
CA ARG A 76 0.98 -4.00 -2.33
C ARG A 76 0.19 -2.79 -2.86
N HIS A 77 -0.80 -2.30 -2.11
CA HIS A 77 -1.56 -1.09 -2.47
C HIS A 77 -0.67 0.16 -2.49
N THR A 78 0.15 0.34 -1.45
CA THR A 78 1.07 1.48 -1.35
C THR A 78 2.12 1.46 -2.45
N ALA A 79 2.69 0.29 -2.76
CA ALA A 79 3.68 0.15 -3.82
C ALA A 79 3.10 0.55 -5.20
N ILE A 80 1.91 0.08 -5.54
CA ILE A 80 1.24 0.46 -6.79
C ILE A 80 1.03 1.97 -6.84
N ARG A 81 0.45 2.56 -5.78
CA ARG A 81 0.22 4.01 -5.73
C ARG A 81 1.49 4.81 -5.89
N ASN A 82 2.53 4.49 -5.12
CA ASN A 82 3.78 5.22 -5.19
C ASN A 82 4.41 5.18 -6.60
N MET A 83 4.24 4.06 -7.32
CA MET A 83 4.69 3.97 -8.71
C MET A 83 3.78 4.76 -9.67
N SER A 84 2.47 4.72 -9.48
CA SER A 84 1.52 5.52 -10.26
C SER A 84 1.75 7.02 -10.08
N ASP A 85 1.92 7.48 -8.83
CA ASP A 85 2.19 8.87 -8.47
C ASP A 85 3.55 9.35 -9.00
N ALA A 86 4.53 8.44 -9.12
CA ALA A 86 5.81 8.70 -9.76
C ALA A 86 5.72 8.71 -11.31
N GLY A 87 4.54 8.51 -11.89
CA GLY A 87 4.29 8.57 -13.33
C GLY A 87 4.82 7.38 -14.12
N LEU A 88 5.05 6.23 -13.48
CA LEU A 88 5.45 5.01 -14.19
C LEU A 88 4.30 4.48 -15.05
N GLU A 89 4.65 3.92 -16.21
CA GLU A 89 3.67 3.29 -17.10
C GLU A 89 2.98 2.11 -16.41
N GLU A 90 1.66 2.04 -16.54
CA GLU A 90 0.82 1.03 -15.88
C GLU A 90 1.27 -0.40 -16.17
N ARG A 91 1.68 -0.70 -17.42
CA ARG A 91 2.21 -2.00 -17.81
C ARG A 91 3.43 -2.39 -16.95
N ARG A 92 4.36 -1.45 -16.73
CA ARG A 92 5.55 -1.67 -15.90
C ARG A 92 5.18 -1.87 -14.43
N ILE A 93 4.19 -1.12 -13.94
CA ILE A 93 3.70 -1.28 -12.57
C ILE A 93 3.08 -2.67 -12.38
N MET A 94 2.26 -3.11 -13.33
CA MET A 94 1.64 -4.44 -13.34
C MET A 94 2.70 -5.56 -13.40
N ASP A 95 3.73 -5.41 -14.22
CA ASP A 95 4.86 -6.36 -14.31
C ASP A 95 5.61 -6.45 -12.97
N ILE A 96 5.97 -5.32 -12.35
CA ILE A 96 6.67 -5.27 -11.05
C ILE A 96 5.83 -5.89 -9.94
N SER A 97 4.54 -5.59 -9.92
CA SER A 97 3.63 -6.03 -8.87
C SER A 97 3.02 -7.41 -9.13
N GLY A 98 3.21 -8.00 -10.31
CA GLY A 98 2.61 -9.29 -10.69
C GLY A 98 1.08 -9.23 -10.77
N HIS A 99 0.51 -8.17 -11.35
CA HIS A 99 -0.91 -8.15 -11.70
C HIS A 99 -1.07 -8.64 -13.14
N VAL A 100 -1.87 -9.69 -13.33
CA VAL A 100 -2.10 -10.28 -14.65
C VAL A 100 -3.14 -9.49 -15.43
N THR A 101 -4.23 -9.06 -14.77
CA THR A 101 -5.32 -8.34 -15.42
C THR A 101 -5.45 -6.91 -14.91
N ARG A 102 -6.00 -6.05 -15.77
CA ARG A 102 -6.34 -4.68 -15.39
C ARG A 102 -7.30 -4.62 -14.20
N SER A 103 -8.29 -5.50 -14.15
CA SER A 103 -9.23 -5.60 -13.03
C SER A 103 -8.57 -6.02 -11.71
N MET A 104 -7.46 -6.76 -11.73
CA MET A 104 -6.65 -6.96 -10.54
C MET A 104 -5.98 -5.66 -10.13
N PHE A 105 -5.35 -4.94 -11.06
CA PHE A 105 -4.67 -3.67 -10.79
C PHE A 105 -5.61 -2.63 -10.17
N ASP A 106 -6.80 -2.43 -10.73
CA ASP A 106 -7.77 -1.43 -10.27
C ASP A 106 -8.25 -1.71 -8.83
N ARG A 107 -8.38 -2.98 -8.43
CA ARG A 107 -8.73 -3.35 -7.02
C ARG A 107 -7.69 -2.88 -6.02
N TYR A 108 -6.43 -2.79 -6.43
CA TYR A 108 -5.34 -2.37 -5.55
C TYR A 108 -5.00 -0.89 -5.70
N ASN A 109 -5.34 -0.26 -6.84
CA ASN A 109 -5.17 1.17 -7.12
C ASN A 109 -6.47 1.97 -6.92
N ILE A 110 -7.06 1.91 -5.73
CA ILE A 110 -8.28 2.67 -5.42
C ILE A 110 -7.92 4.17 -5.43
N GLY A 111 -8.62 5.00 -6.21
CA GLY A 111 -8.39 6.45 -6.24
C GLY A 111 -8.64 7.11 -4.87
N LYS A 112 -7.92 8.20 -4.58
CA LYS A 112 -8.20 9.09 -3.45
C LYS A 112 -9.11 10.23 -3.89
N SER A 113 -9.77 10.87 -2.93
CA SER A 113 -10.47 12.14 -3.16
C SER A 113 -9.52 13.24 -3.66
N GLU A 114 -8.26 13.19 -3.25
CA GLU A 114 -7.20 14.11 -3.66
C GLU A 114 -6.93 14.02 -5.18
N ASP A 115 -6.86 12.80 -5.72
CA ASP A 115 -6.63 12.55 -7.14
C ASP A 115 -7.73 13.18 -8.01
N VAL A 116 -8.99 13.17 -7.53
CA VAL A 116 -10.14 13.79 -8.21
C VAL A 116 -10.00 15.31 -8.25
N GLU A 117 -9.57 15.92 -7.13
CA GLU A 117 -9.37 17.37 -7.05
C GLU A 117 -8.16 17.82 -7.88
N GLU A 118 -7.10 17.02 -7.92
CA GLU A 118 -5.94 17.30 -8.78
C GLU A 118 -6.32 17.22 -10.27
N ALA A 119 -7.07 16.19 -10.67
CA ALA A 119 -7.60 16.08 -12.04
C ALA A 119 -8.49 17.29 -12.40
N ARG A 120 -9.35 17.72 -11.46
CA ARG A 120 -10.19 18.91 -11.63
C ARG A 120 -9.34 20.16 -11.90
N ARG A 121 -8.31 20.40 -11.09
CA ARG A 121 -7.39 21.53 -11.24
C ARG A 121 -6.61 21.49 -12.55
N ALA A 122 -6.14 20.31 -12.96
CA ALA A 122 -5.43 20.14 -14.23
C ALA A 122 -6.32 20.51 -15.43
N ILE A 123 -7.59 20.06 -15.42
CA ILE A 123 -8.58 20.38 -16.46
C ILE A 123 -8.86 21.89 -16.49
N GLU A 124 -9.08 22.53 -15.34
CA GLU A 124 -9.30 23.98 -15.27
C GLU A 124 -8.12 24.77 -15.83
N GLN A 125 -6.89 24.39 -15.49
CA GLN A 125 -5.68 25.03 -16.00
C GLN A 125 -5.56 24.88 -17.52
N PHE A 126 -5.84 23.68 -18.05
CA PHE A 126 -5.83 23.43 -19.49
C PHE A 126 -6.84 24.33 -20.24
N HIS A 127 -8.08 24.41 -19.75
CA HIS A 127 -9.10 25.28 -20.36
C HIS A 127 -8.72 26.76 -20.30
N ARG A 128 -8.19 27.21 -19.16
CA ARG A 128 -7.75 28.61 -18.99
C ARG A 128 -6.59 28.95 -19.93
N ALA A 129 -5.63 28.04 -20.11
CA ALA A 129 -4.54 28.19 -21.08
C ALA A 129 -5.06 28.23 -22.52
N ALA A 130 -6.01 27.36 -22.87
CA ALA A 130 -6.63 27.34 -24.21
C ALA A 130 -7.38 28.65 -24.52
N GLN A 131 -8.13 29.19 -23.55
CA GLN A 131 -8.82 30.49 -23.69
C GLN A 131 -7.83 31.64 -23.91
N ARG A 132 -6.71 31.67 -23.17
CA ARG A 132 -5.64 32.68 -23.33
C ARG A 132 -4.95 32.58 -24.70
N ARG A 133 -4.80 31.38 -25.26
CA ARG A 133 -4.27 31.20 -26.62
C ARG A 133 -5.22 31.74 -27.68
N LYS A 134 -6.52 31.48 -27.55
CA LYS A 134 -7.55 32.00 -28.47
C LYS A 134 -7.66 33.54 -28.45
N SER A 135 -7.53 34.18 -27.28
CA SER A 135 -7.56 35.65 -27.20
C SER A 135 -6.31 36.33 -27.76
N ARG A 136 -5.14 35.67 -27.72
CA ARG A 136 -3.90 36.18 -28.34
C ARG A 136 -3.89 36.08 -29.87
N GLY A 137 -4.55 35.09 -30.46
CA GLY A 137 -4.64 34.93 -31.92
C GLY A 137 -5.74 35.73 -32.61
N LYS A 138 -6.51 36.52 -31.85
CA LYS A 138 -7.58 37.40 -32.36
C LYS A 138 -7.19 38.89 -32.35
N LYS A 139 -5.94 39.20 -31.97
CA LYS A 139 -5.25 40.48 -32.19
C LYS A 139 -4.32 40.31 -33.38
#